data_AF-A0A947V5Q5-F1
#
_entry.id   AF-A0A947V5Q5-F1
#
_cell.length_a   1.000
_cell.length_b   1.000
_cell.length_c   1.000
_cell.angle_alpha   90.00
_cell.angle_beta   90.00
_cell.angle_gamma   90.00
#
_symmetry.space_group_name_H-M   'P 1'
#
loop_
_entity.id
_entity.type
_entity.pdbx_description
1 polymer ?
#
loop_
_entity_poly.entity_id
_entity_poly.type
_entity_poly.pdbx_seq_one_letter_code
_entity_poly.pdbx_strand_id
1 'polypeptide(L)'
;GREVSGTQLLLEEKGAVSIETGTDLALIEKMKEIIGEFLQSSYFKEILAAGNQGSWQRDKERYTSRGLTPPYTDFNSFLEYLQRNINVGILAVNQKGEIVAYVGGKEFLQSKNSEKYEEEEEAPDPNEAATDTGAGPRSNQESVIIDIMNRKAKITPSSTMKPIIAYYAMVANNAKMSDRFADKPIEYKYVASEGRQTWMPRNWYNYDGAHPMGKEYNLLEAQVISVNTIFARLYTNPMLRNAMLQGFDQVGLDYSKEDAKYWPFGIGSSAVSVQQWLGIYNAFLDGQYRDPSFVRRIQINGKTVYDRDLDDQYAKIPLFDAKKEREAEMNALFEICNRGTGSSMKTEFKHHKNLVSGKTGTAPMNKSALFISHFNPYRDREAHKEDTITMLVSVTTNTGGFKSVGTSGNAPTKIAGRIYNHLFQQEMQEMMDKNIDKAKREDTHFRNNQVYWANVNRYMDTLLSGKCGNSPISDNIIGVDDYGEALVQILNSNTKIYTGRDEVFSQLVQYYCDQEKMVRMDSSPAN
;
A
#
# COMPACT_ATOMS: atom_id res chain seq x y z
N GLY A 1 -9.96 -32.42 -13.23
CA GLY A 1 -8.88 -32.04 -14.17
C GLY A 1 -7.61 -32.75 -13.76
N ARG A 2 -6.69 -32.98 -14.70
CA ARG A 2 -5.35 -33.51 -14.38
C ARG A 2 -4.53 -32.35 -13.81
N GLU A 3 -4.04 -32.46 -12.58
CA GLU A 3 -3.00 -31.54 -12.08
C GLU A 3 -1.70 -31.84 -12.83
N VAL A 4 -1.15 -30.83 -13.49
CA VAL A 4 0.14 -30.91 -14.18
C VAL A 4 1.05 -29.90 -13.50
N SER A 5 2.19 -30.35 -12.97
CA SER A 5 3.15 -29.42 -12.36
C SER A 5 3.81 -28.56 -13.44
N GLY A 6 4.22 -27.33 -13.12
CA GLY A 6 4.95 -26.47 -14.08
C GLY A 6 6.20 -27.14 -14.65
N THR A 7 6.83 -28.03 -13.88
CA THR A 7 7.96 -28.86 -14.32
C THR A 7 7.55 -29.90 -15.38
N GLN A 8 6.33 -30.46 -15.31
CA GLN A 8 5.80 -31.38 -16.33
C GLN A 8 5.45 -30.66 -17.63
N LEU A 9 4.87 -29.46 -17.58
CA LEU A 9 4.60 -28.62 -18.76
C LEU A 9 5.88 -28.28 -19.53
N LEU A 10 6.99 -28.03 -18.83
CA LEU A 10 8.30 -27.75 -19.42
C LEU A 10 8.99 -28.99 -20.03
N LEU A 11 8.56 -30.20 -19.67
CA LEU A 11 9.18 -31.46 -20.09
C LEU A 11 8.41 -32.18 -21.22
N GLU A 12 7.10 -31.95 -21.37
CA GLU A 12 6.27 -32.67 -22.34
C GLU A 12 6.25 -32.04 -23.75
N GLU A 13 6.34 -30.72 -23.89
CA GLU A 13 6.47 -30.05 -25.19
C GLU A 13 7.85 -29.40 -25.35
N LYS A 14 8.64 -29.91 -26.31
CA LYS A 14 9.95 -29.32 -26.67
C LYS A 14 9.74 -28.04 -27.47
N GLY A 15 10.32 -26.91 -27.02
CA GLY A 15 10.20 -25.66 -27.74
C GLY A 15 10.77 -24.46 -27.02
N ALA A 16 10.79 -23.32 -27.71
CA ALA A 16 11.05 -22.04 -27.07
C ALA A 16 9.86 -21.71 -26.15
N VAL A 17 10.14 -21.58 -24.86
CA VAL A 17 9.15 -21.22 -23.83
C VAL A 17 9.18 -19.70 -23.65
N SER A 18 8.01 -19.07 -23.74
CA SER A 18 7.81 -17.67 -23.39
C SER A 18 6.82 -17.58 -22.23
N ILE A 19 7.16 -16.83 -21.19
CA ILE A 19 6.30 -16.59 -20.03
C ILE A 19 5.95 -15.10 -20.04
N GLU A 20 4.67 -14.80 -20.22
CA GLU A 20 4.17 -13.43 -20.14
C GLU A 20 3.77 -13.14 -18.69
N THR A 21 4.28 -12.03 -18.15
CA THR A 21 3.99 -11.54 -16.81
C THR A 21 3.43 -10.12 -16.85
N GLY A 22 2.67 -9.72 -15.83
CA GLY A 22 2.28 -8.31 -15.63
C GLY A 22 3.39 -7.44 -15.03
N THR A 23 4.54 -8.03 -14.70
CA THR A 23 5.62 -7.37 -13.97
C THR A 23 6.34 -6.31 -14.81
N ASP A 24 6.45 -5.10 -14.27
CA ASP A 24 7.22 -4.00 -14.80
C ASP A 24 8.57 -3.91 -14.07
N LEU A 25 9.65 -4.28 -14.79
CA LEU A 25 11.00 -4.26 -14.26
C LEU A 25 11.52 -2.83 -14.03
N ALA A 26 11.11 -1.86 -14.86
CA ALA A 26 11.53 -0.47 -14.69
C ALA A 26 10.92 0.13 -13.43
N LEU A 27 9.65 -0.18 -13.16
CA LEU A 27 8.98 0.20 -11.93
C LEU A 27 9.65 -0.42 -10.70
N ILE A 28 10.04 -1.70 -10.77
CA ILE A 28 10.77 -2.37 -9.68
C ILE A 28 12.07 -1.63 -9.35
N GLU A 29 12.91 -1.36 -10.36
CA GLU A 29 14.18 -0.65 -10.14
C GLU A 29 13.95 0.77 -9.61
N LYS A 30 12.90 1.45 -10.09
CA LYS A 30 12.54 2.77 -9.54
C LYS A 30 12.08 2.68 -8.08
N MET A 31 11.31 1.67 -7.71
CA MET A 31 10.91 1.44 -6.31
C MET A 31 12.14 1.22 -5.42
N LYS A 32 13.12 0.43 -5.88
CA LYS A 32 14.38 0.21 -5.16
C LYS A 32 15.14 1.51 -4.91
N GLU A 33 15.26 2.37 -5.93
CA GLU A 33 15.87 3.71 -5.81
C GLU A 33 15.13 4.56 -4.76
N ILE A 34 13.80 4.67 -4.88
CA ILE A 34 12.95 5.45 -3.97
C ILE A 34 13.12 4.99 -2.51
N ILE A 35 13.15 3.67 -2.28
CA ILE A 35 13.38 3.10 -0.95
C ILE A 35 14.76 3.49 -0.43
N GLY A 36 15.81 3.30 -1.24
CA GLY A 36 17.19 3.62 -0.87
C GLY A 36 17.36 5.08 -0.48
N GLU A 37 16.87 6.00 -1.31
CA GLU A 37 16.88 7.44 -1.04
C GLU A 37 16.12 7.80 0.24
N PHE A 38 14.93 7.21 0.44
CA PHE A 38 14.12 7.48 1.62
C PHE A 38 14.83 7.03 2.91
N LEU A 39 15.39 5.81 2.93
CA LEU A 39 16.11 5.27 4.08
C LEU A 39 17.39 6.04 4.43
N GLN A 40 17.98 6.74 3.46
CA GLN A 40 19.16 7.58 3.66
C GLN A 40 18.84 9.04 4.03
N SER A 41 17.59 9.46 3.86
CA SER A 41 17.14 10.83 4.12
C SER A 41 17.35 11.26 5.57
N SER A 42 17.63 12.55 5.78
CA SER A 42 17.71 13.16 7.11
C SER A 42 16.40 12.98 7.87
N TYR A 43 15.27 13.17 7.19
CA TYR A 43 13.93 12.99 7.74
C TYR A 43 13.74 11.60 8.38
N PHE A 44 14.11 10.53 7.68
CA PHE A 44 13.93 9.19 8.24
C PHE A 44 14.91 8.90 9.38
N LYS A 45 16.15 9.39 9.28
CA LYS A 45 17.14 9.30 10.38
C LYS A 45 16.64 9.98 11.66
N GLU A 46 16.01 11.15 11.54
CA GLU A 46 15.40 11.86 12.66
C GLU A 46 14.25 11.08 13.30
N ILE A 47 13.40 10.43 12.50
CA ILE A 47 12.33 9.55 13.00
C ILE A 47 12.91 8.38 13.80
N LEU A 48 13.93 7.71 13.27
CA LEU A 48 14.58 6.59 13.95
C LEU A 48 15.21 7.05 15.26
N ALA A 49 15.88 8.20 15.27
CA ALA A 49 16.45 8.78 16.47
C ALA A 49 15.35 9.06 17.50
N ALA A 50 14.36 9.89 17.17
CA ALA A 50 13.29 10.28 18.08
C ALA A 50 12.52 9.08 18.64
N GLY A 51 12.19 8.11 17.78
CA GLY A 51 11.44 6.91 18.17
C GLY A 51 12.19 5.94 19.09
N ASN A 52 13.51 6.08 19.22
CA ASN A 52 14.35 5.13 19.96
C ASN A 52 15.18 5.73 21.10
N GLN A 53 15.09 7.04 21.38
CA GLN A 53 15.85 7.71 22.46
C GLN A 53 15.72 7.02 23.83
N GLY A 54 14.53 6.51 24.20
CA GLY A 54 14.31 5.76 25.45
C GLY A 54 14.27 4.23 25.27
N SER A 55 14.34 3.74 24.03
CA SER A 55 14.21 2.32 23.73
C SER A 55 15.55 1.60 23.70
N TRP A 56 16.63 2.28 23.28
CA TRP A 56 17.96 1.66 23.18
C TRP A 56 18.53 1.21 24.55
N GLN A 57 18.25 1.94 25.63
CA GLN A 57 18.66 1.55 26.99
C GLN A 57 17.93 0.28 27.45
N ARG A 58 16.61 0.22 27.26
CA ARG A 58 15.80 -0.97 27.55
C ARG A 58 16.21 -2.17 26.69
N ASP A 59 16.59 -1.91 25.44
CA ASP A 59 17.13 -2.93 24.56
C ASP A 59 18.47 -3.46 25.10
N LYS A 60 19.37 -2.56 25.51
CA LYS A 60 20.66 -2.89 26.14
C LYS A 60 20.47 -3.74 27.40
N GLU A 61 19.58 -3.34 28.30
CA GLU A 61 19.22 -4.10 29.51
C GLU A 61 18.69 -5.51 29.19
N ARG A 62 17.92 -5.64 28.11
CA ARG A 62 17.41 -6.94 27.64
C ARG A 62 18.52 -7.86 27.13
N TYR A 63 19.53 -7.32 26.45
CA TYR A 63 20.72 -8.09 26.07
C TYR A 63 21.48 -8.56 27.33
N THR A 64 21.77 -7.64 28.25
CA THR A 64 22.50 -7.94 29.49
C THR A 64 21.79 -8.97 30.36
N SER A 65 20.48 -8.84 30.55
CA SER A 65 19.68 -9.80 31.34
C SER A 65 19.61 -11.21 30.73
N ARG A 66 19.94 -11.36 29.45
CA ARG A 66 20.03 -12.65 28.75
C ARG A 66 21.47 -13.16 28.66
N GLY A 67 22.44 -12.49 29.28
CA GLY A 67 23.86 -12.83 29.16
C GLY A 67 24.43 -12.60 27.76
N LEU A 68 23.80 -11.73 26.96
CA LEU A 68 24.22 -11.41 25.60
C LEU A 68 24.88 -10.04 25.55
N THR A 69 25.91 -9.89 24.71
CA THR A 69 26.53 -8.59 24.45
C THR A 69 25.71 -7.81 23.42
N PRO A 70 25.26 -6.58 23.72
CA PRO A 70 24.60 -5.74 22.74
C PRO A 70 25.55 -5.40 21.58
N PRO A 71 25.08 -5.39 20.31
CA PRO A 71 25.91 -5.08 19.14
C PRO A 71 26.22 -3.57 18.97
N TYR A 72 26.02 -2.77 20.02
CA TYR A 72 26.19 -1.32 20.04
C TYR A 72 26.57 -0.87 21.45
N THR A 73 27.32 0.21 21.56
CA THR A 73 27.86 0.72 22.85
C THR A 73 27.12 1.96 23.34
N ASP A 74 26.70 2.79 22.40
CA ASP A 74 26.04 4.09 22.59
C ASP A 74 24.81 4.22 21.68
N PHE A 75 24.15 5.38 21.76
CA PHE A 75 22.93 5.63 20.99
C PHE A 75 23.18 5.73 19.48
N ASN A 76 24.30 6.30 19.05
CA ASN A 76 24.59 6.47 17.63
C ASN A 76 24.87 5.12 16.97
N SER A 77 25.71 4.28 17.60
CA SER A 77 25.95 2.90 17.18
C SER A 77 24.68 2.04 17.23
N PHE A 78 23.75 2.30 18.18
CA PHE A 78 22.43 1.68 18.18
C PHE A 78 21.61 2.06 16.94
N LEU A 79 21.60 3.33 16.56
CA LEU A 79 20.87 3.81 15.39
C LEU A 79 21.47 3.27 14.09
N GLU A 80 22.80 3.22 13.98
CA GLU A 80 23.47 2.57 12.84
C GLU A 80 23.12 1.09 12.76
N TYR A 81 23.14 0.38 13.90
CA TYR A 81 22.74 -1.02 13.97
C TYR A 81 21.29 -1.21 13.54
N LEU A 82 20.36 -0.36 14.02
CA LEU A 82 18.96 -0.40 13.63
C LEU A 82 18.83 -0.14 12.12
N GLN A 83 19.46 0.91 11.60
CA GLN A 83 19.37 1.28 10.18
C GLN A 83 19.83 0.14 9.27
N ARG A 84 20.94 -0.53 9.60
CA ARG A 84 21.46 -1.72 8.86
C ARG A 84 20.51 -2.92 8.89
N ASN A 85 19.56 -2.94 9.81
CA ASN A 85 18.62 -4.03 10.03
C ASN A 85 17.16 -3.59 9.81
N ILE A 86 16.94 -2.51 9.06
CA ILE A 86 15.62 -2.17 8.53
C ILE A 86 15.41 -2.95 7.24
N ASN A 87 14.22 -3.53 7.10
CA ASN A 87 13.78 -4.23 5.90
C ASN A 87 12.54 -3.52 5.37
N VAL A 88 12.53 -3.23 4.07
CA VAL A 88 11.38 -2.66 3.37
C VAL A 88 10.91 -3.68 2.34
N GLY A 89 9.61 -3.93 2.32
CA GLY A 89 8.97 -4.79 1.33
C GLY A 89 7.86 -4.05 0.60
N ILE A 90 7.81 -4.18 -0.73
CA ILE A 90 6.69 -3.70 -1.56
C ILE A 90 6.13 -4.82 -2.42
N LEU A 91 4.81 -5.04 -2.38
CA LEU A 91 4.11 -5.90 -3.34
C LEU A 91 2.97 -5.10 -3.96
N ALA A 92 2.89 -5.08 -5.28
CA ALA A 92 1.88 -4.36 -6.04
C ALA A 92 1.17 -5.27 -7.04
N VAL A 93 -0.15 -5.16 -7.11
CA VAL A 93 -1.01 -5.87 -8.07
C VAL A 93 -1.93 -4.91 -8.79
N ASN A 94 -2.26 -5.18 -10.06
CA ASN A 94 -3.35 -4.46 -10.73
C ASN A 94 -4.73 -5.00 -10.29
N GLN A 95 -5.83 -4.44 -10.79
CA GLN A 95 -7.19 -4.91 -10.46
C GLN A 95 -7.49 -6.32 -11.01
N LYS A 96 -6.68 -6.83 -11.95
CA LYS A 96 -6.78 -8.20 -12.43
C LYS A 96 -6.06 -9.21 -11.51
N GLY A 97 -5.41 -8.76 -10.43
CA GLY A 97 -4.63 -9.63 -9.55
C GLY A 97 -3.30 -10.08 -10.16
N GLU A 98 -2.79 -9.37 -11.17
CA GLU A 98 -1.43 -9.60 -11.68
C GLU A 98 -0.43 -8.85 -10.82
N ILE A 99 0.66 -9.51 -10.46
CA ILE A 99 1.76 -8.85 -9.75
C ILE A 99 2.53 -7.98 -10.74
N VAL A 100 2.34 -6.67 -10.61
CA VAL A 100 2.94 -5.66 -11.49
C VAL A 100 4.30 -5.17 -10.99
N ALA A 101 4.53 -5.21 -9.69
CA ALA A 101 5.84 -4.90 -9.13
C ALA A 101 6.03 -5.56 -7.76
N TYR A 102 7.29 -5.83 -7.45
CA TYR A 102 7.68 -6.35 -6.15
C TYR A 102 9.08 -5.91 -5.78
N VAL A 103 9.30 -5.73 -4.48
CA VAL A 103 10.61 -5.44 -3.89
C VAL A 103 10.69 -6.18 -2.57
N GLY A 104 11.41 -7.30 -2.52
CA GLY A 104 11.66 -8.07 -1.29
C GLY A 104 13.14 -8.05 -0.92
N GLY A 105 13.44 -8.08 0.39
CA GLY A 105 14.79 -8.41 0.86
C GLY A 105 15.72 -7.24 1.24
N LYS A 106 16.92 -7.62 1.72
CA LYS A 106 17.99 -6.76 2.28
C LYS A 106 18.86 -6.06 1.21
N GLU A 107 18.38 -5.91 -0.01
CA GLU A 107 19.20 -5.43 -1.14
C GLU A 107 19.57 -3.93 -1.06
N PHE A 108 18.99 -3.17 -0.12
CA PHE A 108 19.07 -1.70 -0.13
C PHE A 108 20.21 -1.10 0.69
N LEU A 109 21.04 -1.91 1.37
CA LEU A 109 22.05 -1.42 2.31
C LEU A 109 23.42 -2.11 2.18
N GLN A 110 23.66 -2.93 1.15
CA GLN A 110 25.02 -3.30 0.80
C GLN A 110 25.67 -2.10 0.09
N SER A 111 26.51 -1.37 0.82
CA SER A 111 27.47 -0.49 0.19
C SER A 111 28.32 -1.29 -0.81
N LYS A 112 28.71 -0.65 -1.92
CA LYS A 112 29.57 -1.18 -3.00
C LYS A 112 30.95 -1.70 -2.57
N ASN A 113 31.20 -1.99 -1.29
CA ASN A 113 32.48 -2.46 -0.74
C ASN A 113 32.39 -3.82 -0.04
N SER A 114 31.41 -4.66 -0.36
CA SER A 114 31.38 -6.07 0.12
C SER A 114 31.67 -7.05 -1.02
N GLU A 115 32.78 -6.82 -1.74
CA GLU A 115 33.49 -7.95 -2.33
C GLU A 115 34.25 -8.67 -1.20
N LYS A 116 34.12 -10.00 -1.17
CA LYS A 116 34.66 -10.97 -0.20
C LYS A 116 33.91 -11.06 1.13
N TYR A 117 32.97 -12.00 1.20
CA TYR A 117 33.17 -13.17 2.05
C TYR A 117 32.62 -14.40 1.30
N GLU A 118 33.39 -15.46 1.41
CA GLU A 118 33.50 -16.59 0.49
C GLU A 118 32.30 -17.53 0.54
N GLU A 119 32.18 -18.28 -0.56
CA GLU A 119 31.46 -19.55 -0.70
C GLU A 119 31.92 -20.59 0.35
N GLU A 120 31.16 -21.70 0.39
CA GLU A 120 31.40 -22.96 1.13
C GLU A 120 30.79 -23.00 2.55
N GLU A 121 30.13 -24.06 3.03
CA GLU A 121 30.26 -25.50 2.76
C GLU A 121 28.92 -26.27 2.87
N GLU A 122 28.98 -27.49 2.32
CA GLU A 122 27.98 -28.55 2.22
C GLU A 122 27.34 -28.99 3.56
N ALA A 123 26.15 -29.61 3.44
CA ALA A 123 25.42 -30.20 4.56
C ALA A 123 26.16 -31.41 5.17
N PRO A 124 26.26 -31.54 6.52
CA PRO A 124 26.88 -32.71 7.12
C PRO A 124 25.95 -33.93 7.19
N ASP A 125 26.57 -35.10 6.99
CA ASP A 125 26.06 -36.48 7.02
C ASP A 125 25.44 -36.86 8.40
N PRO A 126 24.32 -37.61 8.49
CA PRO A 126 23.59 -37.83 9.75
C PRO A 126 24.21 -38.84 10.74
N ASN A 127 25.44 -39.34 10.55
CA ASN A 127 25.99 -40.44 11.36
C ASN A 127 27.36 -40.13 11.98
N GLU A 128 27.45 -39.17 12.90
CA GLU A 128 28.53 -39.19 13.90
C GLU A 128 28.03 -38.85 15.30
N ALA A 129 28.34 -39.75 16.23
CA ALA A 129 27.90 -39.75 17.61
C ALA A 129 28.82 -38.90 18.51
N ALA A 130 28.18 -38.10 19.37
CA ALA A 130 28.61 -37.59 20.67
C ALA A 130 30.12 -37.53 21.01
N THR A 131 30.63 -36.30 21.12
CA THR A 131 31.47 -35.91 22.27
C THR A 131 31.17 -34.48 22.71
N ASP A 132 30.97 -34.36 24.03
CA ASP A 132 30.64 -33.17 24.81
C ASP A 132 31.88 -32.29 25.03
N THR A 133 31.86 -31.06 24.51
CA THR A 133 32.61 -29.93 25.07
C THR A 133 31.85 -28.62 24.85
N GLY A 134 31.13 -28.18 25.89
CA GLY A 134 30.99 -26.79 26.31
C GLY A 134 30.96 -25.68 25.25
N ALA A 135 29.86 -25.57 24.51
CA ALA A 135 29.41 -24.32 23.90
C ALA A 135 27.87 -24.31 23.91
N GLY A 136 27.29 -23.39 24.68
CA GLY A 136 25.83 -23.26 24.80
C GLY A 136 25.15 -23.04 23.43
N PRO A 137 23.84 -23.35 23.33
CA PRO A 137 23.15 -23.39 22.04
C PRO A 137 23.21 -22.02 21.38
N ARG A 138 23.95 -21.93 20.27
CA ARG A 138 23.73 -20.88 19.27
C ARG A 138 22.31 -21.08 18.77
N SER A 139 21.37 -20.37 19.39
CA SER A 139 20.04 -20.22 18.82
C SER A 139 20.24 -19.64 17.43
N ASN A 140 19.89 -20.41 16.40
CA ASN A 140 19.60 -19.88 15.08
C ASN A 140 18.52 -18.81 15.25
N GLN A 141 18.92 -17.57 15.51
CA GLN A 141 18.07 -16.43 15.29
C GLN A 141 18.00 -16.28 13.78
N GLU A 142 17.03 -16.98 13.18
CA GLU A 142 16.59 -16.72 11.82
C GLU A 142 16.41 -15.20 11.71
N SER A 143 17.27 -14.56 10.93
CA SER A 143 17.04 -13.19 10.53
C SER A 143 15.68 -13.17 9.85
N VAL A 144 14.73 -12.39 10.38
CA VAL A 144 13.43 -12.19 9.74
C VAL A 144 13.69 -11.45 8.43
N ILE A 145 13.90 -12.22 7.37
CA ILE A 145 13.85 -11.77 6.00
C ILE A 145 12.36 -11.76 5.68
N ILE A 146 11.75 -10.58 5.61
CA ILE A 146 10.45 -10.49 4.95
C ILE A 146 10.76 -10.49 3.45
N ASP A 147 10.98 -11.69 2.93
CA ASP A 147 10.82 -11.91 1.52
C ASP A 147 9.32 -11.98 1.26
N ILE A 148 8.68 -10.83 1.06
CA ILE A 148 7.26 -10.74 0.69
C ILE A 148 6.93 -11.48 -0.61
N MET A 149 7.95 -11.93 -1.36
CA MET A 149 7.80 -12.80 -2.54
C MET A 149 7.52 -14.24 -2.17
N ASN A 150 7.99 -14.69 -1.02
CA ASN A 150 7.77 -16.06 -0.59
C ASN A 150 6.25 -16.25 -0.41
N ARG A 151 5.66 -17.22 -1.12
CA ARG A 151 4.22 -17.54 -0.98
C ARG A 151 3.83 -17.90 0.47
N LYS A 152 4.82 -18.29 1.29
CA LYS A 152 4.68 -18.57 2.72
C LYS A 152 4.95 -17.34 3.62
N ALA A 153 5.31 -16.20 3.04
CA ALA A 153 5.54 -14.97 3.79
C ALA A 153 4.26 -14.55 4.51
N LYS A 154 4.39 -14.32 5.82
CA LYS A 154 3.28 -13.86 6.65
C LYS A 154 3.55 -12.46 7.18
N ILE A 155 2.48 -11.69 7.34
CA ILE A 155 2.49 -10.36 7.96
C ILE A 155 1.36 -10.27 8.98
N THR A 156 1.56 -9.50 10.04
CA THR A 156 0.48 -9.11 10.96
C THR A 156 -0.27 -7.91 10.37
N PRO A 157 -1.54 -8.05 9.94
CA PRO A 157 -2.30 -6.97 9.28
C PRO A 157 -2.39 -5.69 10.10
N SER A 158 -2.34 -5.80 11.43
CA SER A 158 -2.56 -4.69 12.35
C SER A 158 -3.86 -3.94 12.01
N SER A 159 -3.87 -2.62 12.10
CA SER A 159 -5.03 -1.78 11.76
C SER A 159 -5.53 -1.88 10.31
N THR A 160 -4.84 -2.59 9.40
CA THR A 160 -5.40 -2.91 8.06
C THR A 160 -6.52 -3.96 8.12
N MET A 161 -6.73 -4.61 9.26
CA MET A 161 -7.91 -5.47 9.48
C MET A 161 -9.23 -4.67 9.59
N LYS A 162 -9.15 -3.39 10.00
CA LYS A 162 -10.32 -2.58 10.38
C LYS A 162 -11.31 -2.32 9.23
N PRO A 163 -10.89 -2.02 7.99
CA PRO A 163 -11.78 -1.92 6.84
C PRO A 163 -12.61 -3.17 6.60
N ILE A 164 -12.01 -4.36 6.74
CA ILE A 164 -12.73 -5.63 6.61
C ILE A 164 -13.80 -5.75 7.71
N ILE A 165 -13.46 -5.41 8.95
CA ILE A 165 -14.43 -5.41 10.06
C ILE A 165 -15.55 -4.39 9.83
N ALA A 166 -15.24 -3.19 9.34
CA ALA A 166 -16.22 -2.17 9.03
C ALA A 166 -17.19 -2.64 7.93
N TYR A 167 -16.66 -3.24 6.86
CA TYR A 167 -17.48 -3.87 5.82
C TYR A 167 -18.44 -4.91 6.39
N TYR A 168 -17.94 -5.89 7.15
CA TYR A 168 -18.80 -6.92 7.75
C TYR A 168 -19.71 -6.38 8.86
N ALA A 169 -19.37 -5.27 9.51
CA ALA A 169 -20.31 -4.59 10.41
C ALA A 169 -21.50 -4.02 9.65
N MET A 170 -21.28 -3.44 8.47
CA MET A 170 -22.36 -2.93 7.64
C MET A 170 -23.22 -4.07 7.09
N VAL A 171 -22.60 -5.15 6.58
CA VAL A 171 -23.33 -6.27 5.97
C VAL A 171 -24.04 -7.15 7.00
N ALA A 172 -23.34 -7.60 8.06
CA ALA A 172 -23.90 -8.58 9.00
C ALA A 172 -24.73 -7.95 10.13
N ASN A 173 -24.43 -6.71 10.51
CA ASN A 173 -25.10 -6.02 11.63
C ASN A 173 -25.89 -4.77 11.20
N ASN A 174 -25.99 -4.49 9.90
CA ASN A 174 -26.67 -3.29 9.36
C ASN A 174 -26.13 -1.96 9.93
N ALA A 175 -24.84 -1.94 10.30
CA ALA A 175 -24.18 -0.72 10.72
C ALA A 175 -24.05 0.28 9.56
N LYS A 176 -23.92 1.56 9.87
CA LYS A 176 -23.67 2.63 8.90
C LYS A 176 -22.39 3.37 9.26
N MET A 177 -21.77 4.01 8.27
CA MET A 177 -20.61 4.89 8.49
C MET A 177 -20.88 6.02 9.49
N SER A 178 -22.15 6.45 9.61
CA SER A 178 -22.62 7.48 10.55
C SER A 178 -22.88 6.96 11.96
N ASP A 179 -22.97 5.64 12.17
CA ASP A 179 -23.31 5.06 13.48
C ASP A 179 -22.18 5.29 14.47
N ARG A 180 -22.53 5.64 15.70
CA ARG A 180 -21.59 6.07 16.74
C ARG A 180 -21.24 4.96 17.71
N PHE A 181 -19.96 4.90 18.05
CA PHE A 181 -19.41 3.92 18.98
C PHE A 181 -18.52 4.64 20.01
N ALA A 182 -18.69 4.28 21.28
CA ALA A 182 -17.87 4.82 22.36
C ALA A 182 -16.45 4.23 22.33
N ASP A 183 -15.43 5.09 22.29
CA ASP A 183 -14.05 4.73 22.55
C ASP A 183 -13.83 4.47 24.03
N LYS A 184 -13.95 3.21 24.43
CA LYS A 184 -13.67 2.77 25.80
C LYS A 184 -13.06 1.37 25.78
N PRO A 185 -12.08 1.08 26.65
CA PRO A 185 -11.51 -0.26 26.75
C PRO A 185 -12.58 -1.31 27.04
N ILE A 186 -12.36 -2.52 26.55
CA ILE A 186 -13.18 -3.68 26.91
C ILE A 186 -12.32 -4.53 27.82
N GLU A 187 -12.80 -4.81 29.02
CA GLU A 187 -12.15 -5.80 29.88
C GLU A 187 -12.43 -7.20 29.33
N TYR A 188 -11.37 -7.86 28.87
CA TYR A 188 -11.42 -9.29 28.62
C TYR A 188 -10.75 -10.03 29.78
N LYS A 189 -11.56 -10.78 30.52
CA LYS A 189 -11.06 -11.76 31.50
C LYS A 189 -10.73 -13.03 30.72
N TYR A 190 -9.45 -13.24 30.41
CA TYR A 190 -9.01 -14.53 29.89
C TYR A 190 -9.09 -15.54 31.03
N VAL A 191 -9.90 -16.60 30.86
CA VAL A 191 -9.96 -17.72 31.82
C VAL A 191 -9.27 -18.89 31.16
N ALA A 192 -8.00 -19.08 31.49
CA ALA A 192 -7.31 -20.33 31.20
C ALA A 192 -6.54 -20.74 32.46
N SER A 193 -7.26 -21.14 33.50
CA SER A 193 -6.76 -21.88 34.68
C SER A 193 -5.49 -21.40 35.45
N GLU A 194 -4.78 -20.35 35.05
CA GLU A 194 -3.41 -20.02 35.51
C GLU A 194 -3.17 -18.49 35.51
N GLY A 195 -3.77 -17.77 36.46
CA GLY A 195 -3.23 -16.43 36.83
C GLY A 195 -3.78 -15.21 36.08
N ARG A 196 -5.09 -15.18 35.77
CA ARG A 196 -5.93 -13.97 35.55
C ARG A 196 -5.19 -12.67 35.14
N GLN A 197 -4.65 -12.60 33.92
CA GLN A 197 -4.23 -11.32 33.35
C GLN A 197 -5.38 -10.71 32.55
N THR A 198 -5.89 -9.55 33.00
CA THR A 198 -6.84 -8.74 32.24
C THR A 198 -6.08 -8.07 31.10
N TRP A 199 -6.39 -8.44 29.86
CA TRP A 199 -5.87 -7.77 28.68
C TRP A 199 -6.91 -6.81 28.13
N MET A 200 -6.51 -5.56 27.93
CA MET A 200 -7.38 -4.50 27.43
C MET A 200 -6.84 -3.97 26.10
N PRO A 201 -7.67 -3.88 25.03
CA PRO A 201 -7.29 -3.12 23.85
C PRO A 201 -6.97 -1.68 24.26
N ARG A 202 -5.80 -1.19 23.84
CA ARG A 202 -5.39 0.20 24.03
C ARG A 202 -5.27 0.89 22.69
N ASN A 203 -5.60 2.18 22.66
CA ASN A 203 -5.32 3.03 21.50
C ASN A 203 -3.84 3.45 21.51
N TRP A 204 -3.40 4.09 20.43
CA TRP A 204 -2.05 4.66 20.34
C TRP A 204 -1.84 5.88 21.25
N TYR A 205 -2.94 6.46 21.76
CA TYR A 205 -2.97 7.53 22.75
C TYR A 205 -3.39 7.01 24.13
N ASN A 206 -3.01 7.76 25.17
CA ASN A 206 -3.56 7.61 26.52
C ASN A 206 -4.87 8.39 26.64
N TYR A 207 -5.77 7.92 27.50
CA TYR A 207 -6.98 8.69 27.83
C TYR A 207 -6.61 9.88 28.72
N ASP A 208 -6.98 11.08 28.28
CA ASP A 208 -6.70 12.36 28.93
C ASP A 208 -7.80 13.39 28.62
N GLY A 209 -7.60 14.66 28.95
CA GLY A 209 -8.58 15.71 28.67
C GLY A 209 -8.84 15.94 27.16
N ALA A 210 -7.86 15.64 26.29
CA ALA A 210 -8.01 15.75 24.84
C ALA A 210 -8.68 14.49 24.23
N HIS A 211 -8.47 13.33 24.86
CA HIS A 211 -9.00 12.03 24.49
C HIS A 211 -9.82 11.44 25.65
N PRO A 212 -11.01 12.01 25.96
CA PRO A 212 -11.80 11.54 27.07
C PRO A 212 -12.30 10.11 26.83
N MET A 213 -12.19 9.26 27.85
CA MET A 213 -12.73 7.90 27.80
C MET A 213 -14.26 7.96 27.58
N GLY A 214 -14.75 7.14 26.66
CA GLY A 214 -16.16 7.09 26.27
C GLY A 214 -16.53 8.08 25.17
N LYS A 215 -15.59 8.87 24.62
CA LYS A 215 -15.84 9.73 23.46
C LYS A 215 -16.41 8.91 22.30
N GLU A 216 -17.49 9.41 21.72
CA GLU A 216 -18.15 8.74 20.62
C GLU A 216 -17.63 9.19 19.26
N TYR A 217 -17.21 8.21 18.46
CA TYR A 217 -16.83 8.40 17.06
C TYR A 217 -17.83 7.66 16.19
N ASN A 218 -18.18 8.24 15.04
CA ASN A 218 -18.87 7.46 14.02
C ASN A 218 -17.90 6.43 13.41
N LEU A 219 -18.42 5.40 12.74
CA LEU A 219 -17.59 4.34 12.16
C LEU A 219 -16.54 4.89 11.18
N LEU A 220 -16.89 5.89 10.36
CA LEU A 220 -15.95 6.56 9.46
C LEU A 220 -14.78 7.20 10.22
N GLU A 221 -15.06 8.05 11.21
CA GLU A 221 -14.03 8.71 12.02
C GLU A 221 -13.17 7.67 12.75
N ALA A 222 -13.80 6.63 13.30
CA ALA A 222 -13.08 5.55 13.97
C ALA A 222 -12.06 4.87 13.03
N GLN A 223 -12.36 4.76 11.73
CA GLN A 223 -11.41 4.28 10.71
C GLN A 223 -10.30 5.29 10.42
N VAL A 224 -10.68 6.55 10.18
CA VAL A 224 -9.78 7.66 9.83
C VAL A 224 -8.68 7.85 10.88
N ILE A 225 -9.04 7.87 12.16
CA ILE A 225 -8.11 7.99 13.30
C ILE A 225 -7.69 6.64 13.91
N SER A 226 -8.24 5.55 13.41
CA SER A 226 -7.88 4.17 13.71
C SER A 226 -8.05 3.75 15.19
N VAL A 227 -9.22 3.95 15.79
CA VAL A 227 -9.53 3.63 17.20
C VAL A 227 -9.59 2.12 17.46
N ASN A 228 -8.61 1.53 18.16
CA ASN A 228 -8.54 0.08 18.40
C ASN A 228 -9.73 -0.46 19.20
N THR A 229 -10.20 0.27 20.22
CA THR A 229 -11.24 -0.22 21.14
C THR A 229 -12.59 -0.45 20.45
N ILE A 230 -12.94 0.38 19.47
CA ILE A 230 -14.18 0.26 18.69
C ILE A 230 -14.12 -1.00 17.82
N PHE A 231 -13.04 -1.21 17.07
CA PHE A 231 -12.90 -2.39 16.19
C PHE A 231 -12.76 -3.69 16.98
N ALA A 232 -12.06 -3.67 18.12
CA ALA A 232 -12.06 -4.79 19.03
C ALA A 232 -13.48 -5.15 19.49
N ARG A 233 -14.33 -4.16 19.80
CA ARG A 233 -15.75 -4.39 20.16
C ARG A 233 -16.55 -4.97 19.01
N LEU A 234 -16.41 -4.41 17.82
CA LEU A 234 -17.13 -4.88 16.64
C LEU A 234 -16.80 -6.35 16.37
N TYR A 235 -15.53 -6.72 16.43
CA TYR A 235 -15.09 -8.10 16.24
C TYR A 235 -15.63 -9.09 17.29
N THR A 236 -15.95 -8.62 18.49
CA THR A 236 -16.50 -9.49 19.53
C THR A 236 -17.96 -9.87 19.30
N ASN A 237 -18.64 -9.22 18.36
CA ASN A 237 -19.97 -9.63 17.92
C ASN A 237 -19.86 -10.95 17.12
N PRO A 238 -20.50 -12.04 17.56
CA PRO A 238 -20.40 -13.34 16.90
C PRO A 238 -20.91 -13.34 15.46
N MET A 239 -21.95 -12.56 15.13
CA MET A 239 -22.51 -12.51 13.77
C MET A 239 -21.51 -11.92 12.79
N LEU A 240 -20.95 -10.74 13.12
CA LEU A 240 -19.91 -10.10 12.32
C LEU A 240 -18.69 -10.99 12.18
N ARG A 241 -18.17 -11.50 13.31
CA ARG A 241 -16.98 -12.36 13.31
C ARG A 241 -17.18 -13.56 12.41
N ASN A 242 -18.29 -14.28 12.55
CA ASN A 242 -18.53 -15.49 11.77
C ASN A 242 -18.67 -15.18 10.28
N ALA A 243 -19.36 -14.08 9.91
CA ALA A 243 -19.45 -13.66 8.52
C ALA A 243 -18.07 -13.32 7.92
N MET A 244 -17.24 -12.60 8.68
CA MET A 244 -15.88 -12.26 8.25
C MET A 244 -15.00 -13.51 8.08
N LEU A 245 -15.03 -14.43 9.05
CA LEU A 245 -14.26 -15.67 9.00
C LEU A 245 -14.76 -16.60 7.89
N GLN A 246 -16.06 -16.61 7.59
CA GLN A 246 -16.62 -17.32 6.44
C GLN A 246 -16.10 -16.75 5.12
N GLY A 247 -16.03 -15.42 4.99
CA GLY A 247 -15.41 -14.78 3.82
C GLY A 247 -13.93 -15.15 3.66
N PHE A 248 -13.18 -15.18 4.76
CA PHE A 248 -11.78 -15.64 4.76
C PHE A 248 -11.64 -17.11 4.36
N ASP A 249 -12.55 -17.97 4.81
CA ASP A 249 -12.57 -19.39 4.46
C ASP A 249 -12.91 -19.61 2.99
N GLN A 250 -13.83 -18.81 2.45
CA GLN A 250 -14.23 -18.87 1.05
C GLN A 250 -13.07 -18.55 0.09
N VAL A 251 -12.19 -17.62 0.46
CA VAL A 251 -11.00 -17.29 -0.33
C VAL A 251 -9.78 -18.13 0.03
N GLY A 252 -9.91 -19.08 0.97
CA GLY A 252 -8.82 -19.94 1.42
C GLY A 252 -7.68 -19.18 2.12
N LEU A 253 -7.99 -18.08 2.82
CA LEU A 253 -6.97 -17.32 3.56
C LEU A 253 -6.32 -18.20 4.63
N ASP A 254 -5.00 -18.27 4.66
CA ASP A 254 -4.26 -18.95 5.73
C ASP A 254 -4.18 -18.06 6.99
N TYR A 255 -5.01 -18.37 8.00
CA TYR A 255 -5.03 -17.69 9.30
C TYR A 255 -5.21 -18.68 10.48
N SER A 256 -4.74 -18.28 11.67
CA SER A 256 -4.91 -19.06 12.90
C SER A 256 -6.37 -19.09 13.37
N LYS A 257 -7.00 -20.27 13.30
CA LYS A 257 -8.35 -20.51 13.82
C LYS A 257 -8.46 -20.35 15.33
N GLU A 258 -7.38 -20.62 16.05
CA GLU A 258 -7.33 -20.44 17.51
C GLU A 258 -7.33 -18.95 17.85
N ASP A 259 -6.46 -18.17 17.22
CA ASP A 259 -6.36 -16.73 17.46
C ASP A 259 -7.67 -16.02 17.09
N ALA A 260 -8.32 -16.47 16.01
CA ALA A 260 -9.58 -15.91 15.51
C ALA A 260 -10.72 -15.95 16.55
N LYS A 261 -10.62 -16.77 17.59
CA LYS A 261 -11.60 -16.78 18.70
C LYS A 261 -11.54 -15.50 19.54
N TYR A 262 -10.43 -14.77 19.51
CA TYR A 262 -10.12 -13.68 20.43
C TYR A 262 -10.05 -12.32 19.73
N TRP A 263 -10.37 -11.25 20.46
CA TRP A 263 -10.39 -9.89 19.92
C TRP A 263 -9.05 -9.37 19.34
N PRO A 264 -7.84 -9.81 19.77
CA PRO A 264 -6.59 -9.36 19.15
C PRO A 264 -6.51 -9.68 17.66
N PHE A 265 -7.19 -10.75 17.22
CA PHE A 265 -7.33 -11.06 15.80
C PHE A 265 -8.07 -9.93 15.05
N GLY A 266 -9.14 -9.40 15.65
CA GLY A 266 -9.92 -8.26 15.13
C GLY A 266 -9.18 -6.92 15.08
N ILE A 267 -7.96 -6.84 15.61
CA ILE A 267 -7.07 -5.69 15.37
C ILE A 267 -5.81 -6.07 14.58
N GLY A 268 -5.83 -7.25 13.94
CA GLY A 268 -4.78 -7.73 13.04
C GLY A 268 -3.49 -8.17 13.74
N SER A 269 -3.57 -8.69 14.96
CA SER A 269 -2.38 -9.13 15.72
C SER A 269 -1.84 -10.49 15.26
N SER A 270 -2.62 -11.27 14.51
CA SER A 270 -2.25 -12.59 14.01
C SER A 270 -1.73 -12.52 12.59
N ALA A 271 -0.73 -13.36 12.28
CA ALA A 271 -0.08 -13.34 10.99
C ALA A 271 -0.95 -14.03 9.90
N VAL A 272 -0.98 -13.45 8.70
CA VAL A 272 -1.68 -13.95 7.50
C VAL A 272 -0.74 -13.89 6.29
N SER A 273 -1.02 -14.65 5.23
CA SER A 273 -0.24 -14.59 3.98
C SER A 273 -0.23 -13.19 3.37
N VAL A 274 0.95 -12.67 3.03
CA VAL A 274 1.12 -11.32 2.45
C VAL A 274 0.37 -11.18 1.12
N GLN A 275 0.54 -12.15 0.22
CA GLN A 275 -0.09 -12.12 -1.11
C GLN A 275 -1.61 -12.20 -1.00
N GLN A 276 -2.13 -13.14 -0.20
CA GLN A 276 -3.57 -13.27 -0.01
C GLN A 276 -4.17 -12.01 0.64
N TRP A 277 -3.46 -11.39 1.59
CA TRP A 277 -3.90 -10.16 2.23
C TRP A 277 -3.99 -8.98 1.25
N LEU A 278 -3.03 -8.88 0.33
CA LEU A 278 -3.08 -7.90 -0.77
C LEU A 278 -4.26 -8.18 -1.72
N GLY A 279 -4.53 -9.45 -2.04
CA GLY A 279 -5.68 -9.86 -2.84
C GLY A 279 -7.03 -9.54 -2.18
N ILE A 280 -7.15 -9.70 -0.86
CA ILE A 280 -8.34 -9.28 -0.09
C ILE A 280 -8.56 -7.77 -0.24
N TYR A 281 -7.49 -6.97 -0.12
CA TYR A 281 -7.60 -5.54 -0.36
C TYR A 281 -8.04 -5.22 -1.78
N ASN A 282 -7.42 -5.86 -2.78
CA ASN A 282 -7.76 -5.68 -4.20
C ASN A 282 -9.26 -5.93 -4.48
N ALA A 283 -9.89 -6.86 -3.74
CA ALA A 283 -11.32 -7.14 -3.85
C ALA A 283 -12.22 -5.95 -3.47
N PHE A 284 -11.74 -4.93 -2.74
CA PHE A 284 -12.54 -3.72 -2.50
C PHE A 284 -12.82 -2.91 -3.78
N LEU A 285 -12.01 -3.09 -4.83
CA LEU A 285 -12.19 -2.36 -6.09
C LEU A 285 -13.47 -2.76 -6.83
N ASP A 286 -13.80 -4.05 -6.85
CA ASP A 286 -14.94 -4.59 -7.62
C ASP A 286 -15.78 -5.68 -6.92
N GLY A 287 -15.41 -6.07 -5.72
CA GLY A 287 -16.06 -7.10 -4.92
C GLY A 287 -15.54 -8.52 -5.13
N GLN A 288 -14.55 -8.70 -6.01
CA GLN A 288 -14.05 -10.01 -6.41
C GLN A 288 -12.62 -10.21 -5.93
N TYR A 289 -12.42 -11.23 -5.10
CA TYR A 289 -11.09 -11.71 -4.75
C TYR A 289 -10.47 -12.47 -5.92
N ARG A 290 -9.17 -12.26 -6.09
CA ARG A 290 -8.29 -12.94 -7.05
C ARG A 290 -7.00 -13.25 -6.31
N ASP A 291 -6.52 -14.50 -6.39
CA ASP A 291 -5.20 -14.83 -5.84
C ASP A 291 -4.13 -14.15 -6.69
N PRO A 292 -3.26 -13.29 -6.12
CA PRO A 292 -2.21 -12.64 -6.89
C PRO A 292 -1.28 -13.62 -7.60
N SER A 293 -0.92 -13.32 -8.85
CA SER A 293 -0.05 -14.17 -9.64
C SER A 293 0.91 -13.40 -10.53
N PHE A 294 2.12 -13.94 -10.74
CA PHE A 294 3.11 -13.44 -11.69
C PHE A 294 2.79 -13.81 -13.13
N VAL A 295 2.28 -15.03 -13.32
CA VAL A 295 2.14 -15.63 -14.66
C VAL A 295 0.78 -15.25 -15.23
N ARG A 296 0.80 -14.49 -16.31
CA ARG A 296 -0.39 -14.20 -17.12
C ARG A 296 -0.62 -15.33 -18.13
N ARG A 297 0.43 -15.70 -18.88
CA ARG A 297 0.35 -16.68 -19.96
C ARG A 297 1.67 -17.43 -20.14
N ILE A 298 1.60 -18.70 -20.52
CA ILE A 298 2.77 -19.49 -20.95
C ILE A 298 2.53 -19.92 -22.40
N GLN A 299 3.53 -19.70 -23.24
CA GLN A 299 3.54 -20.12 -24.64
C GLN A 299 4.72 -21.04 -24.92
N ILE A 300 4.50 -22.04 -25.76
CA ILE A 300 5.53 -22.93 -26.29
C ILE A 300 5.47 -22.84 -27.82
N ASN A 301 6.57 -22.43 -28.45
CA ASN A 301 6.65 -22.20 -29.90
C ASN A 301 5.52 -21.29 -30.45
N GLY A 302 5.13 -20.26 -29.69
CA GLY A 302 4.07 -19.32 -30.05
C GLY A 302 2.64 -19.83 -29.83
N LYS A 303 2.45 -21.06 -29.33
CA LYS A 303 1.15 -21.61 -28.93
C LYS A 303 0.94 -21.42 -27.43
N THR A 304 -0.18 -20.82 -27.04
CA THR A 304 -0.58 -20.71 -25.63
C THR A 304 -0.87 -22.08 -25.04
N VAL A 305 -0.16 -22.45 -23.98
CA VAL A 305 -0.37 -23.71 -23.23
C VAL A 305 -0.98 -23.46 -21.85
N TYR A 306 -0.89 -22.22 -21.35
CA TYR A 306 -1.53 -21.78 -20.12
C TYR A 306 -1.95 -20.33 -20.30
N ASP A 307 -3.19 -20.02 -19.91
CA ASP A 307 -3.70 -18.66 -19.79
C ASP A 307 -4.45 -18.56 -18.48
N ARG A 308 -4.00 -17.66 -17.60
CA ARG A 308 -4.56 -17.53 -16.25
C ARG A 308 -6.04 -17.13 -16.29
N ASP A 309 -6.46 -16.32 -17.27
CA ASP A 309 -7.84 -15.87 -17.36
C ASP A 309 -8.80 -17.01 -17.71
N LEU A 310 -8.27 -18.17 -18.14
CA LEU A 310 -8.99 -19.41 -18.40
C LEU A 310 -8.79 -20.49 -17.33
N ASP A 311 -7.99 -20.23 -16.29
CA ASP A 311 -7.74 -21.18 -15.22
C ASP A 311 -8.77 -21.04 -14.09
N ASP A 312 -9.59 -22.08 -13.92
CA ASP A 312 -10.60 -22.16 -12.86
C ASP A 312 -10.00 -22.02 -11.45
N GLN A 313 -8.72 -22.35 -11.24
CA GLN A 313 -8.04 -22.15 -9.95
C GLN A 313 -7.87 -20.68 -9.60
N TYR A 314 -7.81 -19.80 -10.60
CA TYR A 314 -7.69 -18.36 -10.46
C TYR A 314 -9.03 -17.64 -10.74
N ALA A 315 -10.13 -18.40 -10.73
CA ALA A 315 -11.47 -17.84 -10.87
C ALA A 315 -11.74 -16.77 -9.81
N LYS A 316 -12.52 -15.76 -10.21
CA LYS A 316 -12.95 -14.67 -9.34
C LYS A 316 -13.85 -15.22 -8.23
N ILE A 317 -13.50 -14.94 -6.97
CA ILE A 317 -14.28 -15.37 -5.80
C ILE A 317 -15.00 -14.13 -5.25
N PRO A 318 -16.35 -14.10 -5.21
CA PRO A 318 -17.08 -13.01 -4.58
C PRO A 318 -16.71 -12.90 -3.10
N LEU A 319 -16.18 -11.76 -2.67
CA LEU A 319 -15.79 -11.51 -1.28
C LEU A 319 -16.48 -10.29 -0.69
N PHE A 320 -16.59 -9.21 -1.47
CA PHE A 320 -17.27 -7.97 -1.07
C PHE A 320 -18.40 -7.65 -2.06
N ASP A 321 -19.36 -8.56 -2.17
CA ASP A 321 -20.46 -8.56 -3.15
C ASP A 321 -21.53 -7.48 -2.88
N ALA A 322 -21.76 -7.12 -1.62
CA ALA A 322 -22.60 -5.99 -1.23
C ALA A 322 -22.02 -4.65 -1.70
N LYS A 323 -22.36 -4.27 -2.95
CA LYS A 323 -21.84 -3.10 -3.66
C LYS A 323 -21.97 -1.81 -2.84
N LYS A 324 -23.12 -1.54 -2.24
CA LYS A 324 -23.36 -0.29 -1.49
C LYS A 324 -22.41 -0.15 -0.31
N GLU A 325 -22.25 -1.21 0.48
CA GLU A 325 -21.38 -1.26 1.66
C GLU A 325 -19.91 -1.22 1.25
N ARG A 326 -19.55 -1.90 0.14
CA ARG A 326 -18.21 -1.83 -0.44
C ARG A 326 -17.85 -0.42 -0.90
N GLU A 327 -18.74 0.29 -1.61
CA GLU A 327 -18.49 1.68 -2.02
C GLU A 327 -18.41 2.63 -0.81
N ALA A 328 -19.21 2.39 0.24
CA ALA A 328 -19.10 3.12 1.49
C ALA A 328 -17.73 2.91 2.16
N GLU A 329 -17.20 1.68 2.12
CA GLU A 329 -15.87 1.36 2.64
C GLU A 329 -14.76 1.99 1.78
N MET A 330 -14.87 1.94 0.45
CA MET A 330 -13.93 2.64 -0.44
C MET A 330 -13.88 4.14 -0.16
N ASN A 331 -15.03 4.78 0.08
CA ASN A 331 -15.08 6.18 0.50
C ASN A 331 -14.37 6.40 1.84
N ALA A 332 -14.52 5.50 2.81
CA ALA A 332 -13.79 5.59 4.07
C ALA A 332 -12.26 5.45 3.89
N LEU A 333 -11.82 4.55 2.99
CA LEU A 333 -10.42 4.38 2.62
C LEU A 333 -9.83 5.62 1.93
N PHE A 334 -10.61 6.36 1.13
CA PHE A 334 -10.20 7.67 0.63
C PHE A 334 -10.04 8.69 1.76
N GLU A 335 -11.01 8.77 2.68
CA GLU A 335 -10.94 9.72 3.80
C GLU A 335 -9.74 9.47 4.73
N ILE A 336 -9.34 8.20 4.91
CA ILE A 336 -8.11 7.84 5.63
C ILE A 336 -6.87 8.45 4.96
N CYS A 337 -6.81 8.46 3.63
CA CYS A 337 -5.68 9.02 2.88
C CYS A 337 -5.78 10.55 2.74
N ASN A 338 -6.98 11.13 2.69
CA ASN A 338 -7.20 12.56 2.55
C ASN A 338 -6.87 13.32 3.85
N ARG A 339 -7.33 12.82 5.00
CA ARG A 339 -7.24 13.54 6.28
C ARG A 339 -6.86 12.68 7.49
N GLY A 340 -6.79 11.37 7.30
CA GLY A 340 -6.48 10.43 8.37
C GLY A 340 -5.01 10.06 8.44
N THR A 341 -4.79 8.87 9.01
CA THR A 341 -3.46 8.27 9.18
C THR A 341 -2.67 8.07 7.88
N GLY A 342 -3.32 7.99 6.72
CA GLY A 342 -2.66 7.89 5.41
C GLY A 342 -2.18 9.23 4.83
N SER A 343 -2.71 10.36 5.32
CA SER A 343 -2.47 11.71 4.75
C SER A 343 -1.04 12.23 4.83
N SER A 344 -0.15 11.53 5.53
CA SER A 344 1.28 11.83 5.55
C SER A 344 1.93 11.78 4.16
N MET A 345 1.38 10.99 3.23
CA MET A 345 1.86 10.90 1.85
C MET A 345 1.77 12.23 1.08
N LYS A 346 0.92 13.17 1.50
CA LYS A 346 0.67 14.45 0.80
C LYS A 346 1.92 15.29 0.51
N THR A 347 2.94 15.08 1.32
CA THR A 347 4.25 15.76 1.19
C THR A 347 5.10 15.18 0.06
N GLU A 348 4.87 13.92 -0.29
CA GLU A 348 5.54 13.21 -1.38
C GLU A 348 4.67 13.14 -2.64
N PHE A 349 3.34 13.13 -2.49
CA PHE A 349 2.36 13.14 -3.58
C PHE A 349 1.21 14.10 -3.31
N LYS A 350 1.27 15.29 -3.90
CA LYS A 350 0.28 16.36 -3.67
C LYS A 350 -1.10 16.02 -4.25
N HIS A 351 -1.15 15.24 -5.33
CA HIS A 351 -2.39 14.86 -6.02
C HIS A 351 -3.08 13.61 -5.45
N HIS A 352 -2.67 13.14 -4.26
CA HIS A 352 -3.22 11.91 -3.65
C HIS A 352 -4.74 11.92 -3.43
N LYS A 353 -5.37 13.09 -3.28
CA LYS A 353 -6.80 13.21 -2.96
C LYS A 353 -7.63 12.52 -4.03
N ASN A 354 -8.48 11.59 -3.60
CA ASN A 354 -9.38 10.81 -4.47
C ASN A 354 -8.69 9.97 -5.57
N LEU A 355 -7.35 9.98 -5.65
CA LEU A 355 -6.56 9.05 -6.45
C LEU A 355 -5.99 7.91 -5.60
N VAL A 356 -5.82 8.12 -4.29
CA VAL A 356 -5.32 7.12 -3.34
C VAL A 356 -6.35 6.84 -2.27
N SER A 357 -6.70 5.56 -2.10
CA SER A 357 -7.49 5.04 -0.98
C SER A 357 -6.70 3.97 -0.26
N GLY A 358 -6.81 3.82 1.05
CA GLY A 358 -6.02 2.81 1.75
C GLY A 358 -6.08 2.88 3.25
N LYS A 359 -5.33 1.97 3.89
CA LYS A 359 -5.27 1.88 5.35
C LYS A 359 -3.85 1.61 5.83
N THR A 360 -3.53 2.32 6.90
CA THR A 360 -2.30 2.13 7.67
C THR A 360 -2.43 1.04 8.74
N GLY A 361 -1.31 0.37 9.04
CA GLY A 361 -1.15 -0.59 10.12
C GLY A 361 0.17 -0.38 10.85
N THR A 362 0.18 -0.52 12.17
CA THR A 362 1.42 -0.49 12.96
C THR A 362 1.34 -1.56 14.03
N ALA A 363 2.33 -2.44 14.04
CA ALA A 363 2.44 -3.50 15.02
C ALA A 363 2.84 -2.95 16.39
N PRO A 364 2.60 -3.69 17.49
CA PRO A 364 3.01 -3.28 18.83
C PRO A 364 4.48 -2.84 18.88
N MET A 365 4.74 -1.78 19.65
CA MET A 365 6.07 -1.16 19.79
C MET A 365 6.68 -0.64 18.48
N ASN A 366 5.87 -0.44 17.43
CA ASN A 366 6.31 0.12 16.16
C ASN A 366 7.43 -0.68 15.49
N LYS A 367 7.48 -2.00 15.72
CA LYS A 367 8.49 -2.91 15.12
C LYS A 367 8.25 -3.19 13.65
N SER A 368 6.99 -3.06 13.24
CA SER A 368 6.54 -3.17 11.87
C SER A 368 5.50 -2.10 11.63
N ALA A 369 5.60 -1.46 10.47
CA ALA A 369 4.64 -0.51 9.97
C ALA A 369 4.25 -0.94 8.55
N LEU A 370 2.98 -0.84 8.22
CA LEU A 370 2.48 -1.16 6.89
C LEU A 370 1.48 -0.12 6.40
N PHE A 371 1.37 -0.03 5.08
CA PHE A 371 0.34 0.72 4.39
C PHE A 371 -0.11 -0.10 3.19
N ILE A 372 -1.42 -0.34 3.08
CA ILE A 372 -2.03 -0.99 1.93
C ILE A 372 -2.98 0.00 1.30
N SER A 373 -2.81 0.23 0.00
CA SER A 373 -3.56 1.26 -0.71
C SER A 373 -3.84 0.90 -2.15
N HIS A 374 -4.94 1.44 -2.66
CA HIS A 374 -5.24 1.54 -4.08
C HIS A 374 -4.78 2.89 -4.60
N PHE A 375 -4.17 2.89 -5.77
CA PHE A 375 -3.90 4.07 -6.57
C PHE A 375 -4.61 3.90 -7.90
N ASN A 376 -5.46 4.86 -8.22
CA ASN A 376 -6.18 4.95 -9.48
C ASN A 376 -5.84 6.29 -10.13
N PRO A 377 -4.93 6.35 -11.11
CA PRO A 377 -4.53 7.59 -11.74
C PRO A 377 -5.65 8.26 -12.55
N TYR A 378 -6.67 7.50 -12.97
CA TYR A 378 -7.72 7.94 -13.90
C TYR A 378 -9.07 8.23 -13.21
N ARG A 379 -9.23 7.97 -11.90
CA ARG A 379 -10.51 8.02 -11.16
C ARG A 379 -11.60 7.07 -11.66
N ASP A 380 -11.51 6.56 -12.89
CA ASP A 380 -12.34 5.47 -13.40
C ASP A 380 -11.59 4.13 -13.33
N ARG A 381 -11.72 3.46 -12.18
CA ARG A 381 -11.10 2.13 -11.98
C ARG A 381 -11.73 1.04 -12.84
N GLU A 382 -12.95 1.23 -13.34
CA GLU A 382 -13.62 0.21 -14.15
C GLU A 382 -13.11 0.20 -15.60
N ALA A 383 -12.81 1.38 -16.15
CA ALA A 383 -12.18 1.52 -17.46
C ALA A 383 -10.66 1.22 -17.41
N HIS A 384 -10.00 1.53 -16.29
CA HIS A 384 -8.54 1.47 -16.13
C HIS A 384 -8.08 0.38 -15.15
N LYS A 385 -8.49 -0.87 -15.41
CA LYS A 385 -8.20 -2.02 -14.53
C LYS A 385 -6.72 -2.40 -14.47
N GLU A 386 -5.99 -2.15 -15.55
CA GLU A 386 -4.54 -2.40 -15.62
C GLU A 386 -3.75 -1.34 -14.86
N ASP A 387 -4.21 -0.09 -14.93
CA ASP A 387 -3.53 1.08 -14.36
C ASP A 387 -3.88 1.30 -12.88
N THR A 388 -4.97 0.67 -12.40
CA THR A 388 -5.37 0.70 -10.99
C THR A 388 -4.54 -0.30 -10.18
N ILE A 389 -3.64 0.22 -9.34
CA ILE A 389 -2.69 -0.58 -8.57
C ILE A 389 -3.13 -0.67 -7.10
N THR A 390 -3.17 -1.89 -6.55
CA THR A 390 -3.20 -2.13 -5.10
C THR A 390 -1.79 -2.48 -4.63
N MET A 391 -1.26 -1.72 -3.68
CA MET A 391 0.11 -1.87 -3.19
C MET A 391 0.15 -2.02 -1.68
N LEU A 392 0.94 -2.98 -1.21
CA LEU A 392 1.35 -3.13 0.19
C LEU A 392 2.79 -2.66 0.32
N VAL A 393 3.03 -1.69 1.19
CA VAL A 393 4.37 -1.28 1.64
C VAL A 393 4.52 -1.66 3.10
N SER A 394 5.57 -2.41 3.43
CA SER A 394 5.91 -2.80 4.79
C SER A 394 7.33 -2.35 5.14
N VAL A 395 7.50 -1.81 6.34
CA VAL A 395 8.79 -1.45 6.91
C VAL A 395 8.91 -2.15 8.24
N THR A 396 9.96 -2.94 8.42
CA THR A 396 10.18 -3.78 9.60
C THR A 396 11.64 -3.78 10.01
N THR A 397 11.94 -4.43 11.14
CA THR A 397 13.32 -4.68 11.54
C THR A 397 13.51 -6.14 11.96
N ASN A 398 14.62 -6.74 11.54
CA ASN A 398 15.06 -8.06 12.00
C ASN A 398 15.86 -7.99 13.30
N THR A 399 15.96 -6.82 13.92
CA THR A 399 16.57 -6.68 15.22
C THR A 399 15.68 -7.27 16.31
N GLY A 400 16.25 -8.09 17.20
CA GLY A 400 15.55 -8.50 18.43
C GLY A 400 15.25 -7.29 19.33
N GLY A 401 14.38 -7.46 20.33
CA GLY A 401 14.30 -6.50 21.44
C GLY A 401 13.26 -5.37 21.33
N PHE A 402 13.55 -4.16 21.80
CA PHE A 402 12.67 -2.97 21.83
C PHE A 402 13.16 -1.94 20.81
N LYS A 403 12.84 -2.13 19.52
CA LYS A 403 13.22 -1.18 18.47
C LYS A 403 12.00 -0.76 17.66
N SER A 404 11.93 0.55 17.39
CA SER A 404 10.87 1.17 16.60
C SER A 404 11.43 1.53 15.23
N VAL A 405 10.73 1.14 14.17
CA VAL A 405 10.98 1.63 12.79
C VAL A 405 10.13 2.86 12.46
N GLY A 406 9.46 3.43 13.46
CA GLY A 406 8.51 4.52 13.30
C GLY A 406 7.08 4.03 13.08
N THR A 407 6.18 4.95 12.73
CA THR A 407 4.77 4.63 12.47
C THR A 407 4.54 4.42 10.98
N SER A 408 3.39 3.87 10.63
CA SER A 408 2.92 3.80 9.24
C SER A 408 2.82 5.16 8.55
N GLY A 409 2.61 6.24 9.31
CA GLY A 409 2.57 7.61 8.79
C GLY A 409 3.96 8.20 8.49
N ASN A 410 5.02 7.49 8.87
CA ASN A 410 6.39 7.96 8.66
C ASN A 410 7.00 7.34 7.40
N ALA A 411 7.10 6.01 7.32
CA ALA A 411 7.84 5.36 6.23
C ALA A 411 6.92 4.75 5.15
N PRO A 412 6.01 3.81 5.45
CA PRO A 412 5.20 3.15 4.42
C PRO A 412 4.40 4.11 3.53
N THR A 413 3.68 5.09 4.12
CA THR A 413 2.87 6.05 3.37
C THR A 413 3.70 7.01 2.51
N LYS A 414 4.89 7.40 2.97
CA LYS A 414 5.78 8.28 2.21
C LYS A 414 6.44 7.56 1.04
N ILE A 415 6.90 6.32 1.26
CA ILE A 415 7.43 5.47 0.18
C ILE A 415 6.35 5.25 -0.86
N ALA A 416 5.13 4.88 -0.45
CA ALA A 416 3.99 4.74 -1.37
C ALA A 416 3.70 6.05 -2.12
N GLY A 417 3.68 7.20 -1.42
CA GLY A 417 3.50 8.51 -2.03
C GLY A 417 4.52 8.82 -3.11
N ARG A 418 5.82 8.58 -2.87
CA ARG A 418 6.87 8.79 -3.89
C ARG A 418 6.66 7.93 -5.14
N ILE A 419 6.28 6.67 -4.94
CA ILE A 419 5.98 5.74 -6.03
C ILE A 419 4.76 6.20 -6.82
N TYR A 420 3.66 6.57 -6.15
CA TYR A 420 2.46 7.07 -6.81
C TYR A 420 2.70 8.39 -7.54
N ASN A 421 3.54 9.27 -6.98
CA ASN A 421 3.93 10.50 -7.68
C ASN A 421 4.70 10.19 -8.97
N HIS A 422 5.63 9.23 -8.94
CA HIS A 422 6.35 8.80 -10.13
C HIS A 422 5.41 8.23 -11.20
N LEU A 423 4.55 7.28 -10.82
CA LEU A 423 3.56 6.68 -11.73
C LEU A 423 2.62 7.75 -12.31
N PHE A 424 2.09 8.63 -11.47
CA PHE A 424 1.21 9.71 -11.92
C PHE A 424 1.90 10.63 -12.93
N GLN A 425 3.16 11.01 -12.69
CA GLN A 425 3.93 11.84 -13.61
C GLN A 425 4.19 11.13 -14.94
N GLN A 426 4.47 9.82 -14.90
CA GLN A 426 4.65 9.02 -16.11
C GLN A 426 3.36 8.98 -16.94
N GLU A 427 2.23 8.62 -16.33
CA GLU A 427 0.92 8.59 -17.01
C GLU A 427 0.54 9.96 -17.59
N MET A 428 0.78 11.04 -16.83
CA MET A 428 0.56 12.40 -17.30
C MET A 428 1.41 12.73 -18.52
N GLN A 429 2.69 12.34 -18.53
CA GLN A 429 3.60 12.57 -19.65
C GLN A 429 3.16 11.78 -20.89
N GLU A 430 2.84 10.49 -20.72
CA GLU A 430 2.37 9.63 -21.82
C GLU A 430 1.05 10.15 -22.43
N MET A 431 0.11 10.58 -21.59
CA MET A 431 -1.12 11.24 -22.01
C MET A 431 -0.84 12.53 -22.79
N MET A 432 0.07 13.37 -22.28
CA MET A 432 0.46 14.62 -22.94
C MET A 432 1.07 14.37 -24.32
N ASP A 433 2.07 13.48 -24.40
CA ASP A 433 2.76 13.15 -25.64
C ASP A 433 1.80 12.60 -26.70
N LYS A 434 0.91 11.69 -26.30
CA LYS A 434 -0.11 11.11 -27.19
C LYS A 434 -1.04 12.17 -27.78
N ASN A 435 -1.54 13.10 -26.95
CA ASN A 435 -2.46 14.15 -27.39
C ASN A 435 -1.75 15.21 -28.25
N ILE A 436 -0.52 15.56 -27.87
CA ILE A 436 0.32 16.48 -28.63
C ILE A 436 0.64 15.92 -30.02
N ASP A 437 1.02 14.65 -30.11
CA ASP A 437 1.34 14.00 -31.39
C ASP A 437 0.11 13.79 -32.28
N LYS A 438 -1.07 13.61 -31.68
CA LYS A 438 -2.33 13.68 -32.41
C LYS A 438 -2.56 15.08 -32.98
N ALA A 439 -2.44 16.13 -32.17
CA ALA A 439 -2.63 17.51 -32.61
C ALA A 439 -1.63 17.90 -33.73
N LYS A 440 -0.36 17.47 -33.65
CA LYS A 440 0.65 17.69 -34.73
C LYS A 440 0.24 17.08 -36.07
N ARG A 441 -0.51 15.97 -36.06
CA ARG A 441 -0.97 15.29 -37.27
C ARG A 441 -2.21 15.94 -37.85
N GLU A 442 -3.09 16.45 -37.00
CA GLU A 442 -4.41 16.98 -37.37
C GLU A 442 -4.40 18.48 -37.70
N ASP A 443 -3.48 19.26 -37.12
CA ASP A 443 -3.39 20.72 -37.33
C ASP A 443 -2.03 21.12 -37.94
N THR A 444 -2.08 21.54 -39.22
CA THR A 444 -0.90 22.01 -39.97
C THR A 444 -0.31 23.33 -39.45
N HIS A 445 -1.10 24.18 -38.79
CA HIS A 445 -0.63 25.43 -38.17
C HIS A 445 0.03 25.19 -36.82
N PHE A 446 -0.29 24.05 -36.19
CA PHE A 446 0.29 23.62 -34.93
C PHE A 446 1.63 22.88 -35.13
N ARG A 447 1.78 22.20 -36.27
CA ARG A 447 2.98 21.47 -36.66
C ARG A 447 4.18 22.40 -36.81
N ASN A 448 5.05 22.43 -35.79
CA ASN A 448 6.35 23.11 -35.71
C ASN A 448 6.39 24.55 -35.18
N ASN A 449 5.36 25.04 -34.50
CA ASN A 449 5.43 26.36 -33.85
C ASN A 449 5.93 26.27 -32.39
N GLN A 450 7.20 26.62 -32.16
CA GLN A 450 7.83 26.60 -30.83
C GLN A 450 7.13 27.49 -29.78
N VAL A 451 6.52 28.60 -30.21
CA VAL A 451 5.79 29.50 -29.30
C VAL A 451 4.52 28.83 -28.79
N TYR A 452 3.83 28.07 -29.65
CA TYR A 452 2.62 27.35 -29.24
C TYR A 452 2.93 26.24 -28.24
N TRP A 453 4.06 25.54 -28.41
CA TRP A 453 4.53 24.54 -27.44
C TRP A 453 4.88 25.13 -26.08
N ALA A 454 5.57 26.27 -26.07
CA ALA A 454 5.88 26.98 -24.84
C ALA A 454 4.59 27.38 -24.09
N ASN A 455 3.55 27.79 -24.81
CA ASN A 455 2.25 28.09 -24.22
C ASN A 455 1.55 26.85 -23.64
N VAL A 456 1.48 25.75 -24.39
CA VAL A 456 0.87 24.50 -23.91
C VAL A 456 1.55 24.03 -22.62
N ASN A 457 2.89 24.01 -22.59
CA ASN A 457 3.65 23.63 -21.40
C ASN A 457 3.35 24.55 -20.22
N ARG A 458 3.39 25.88 -20.42
CA ARG A 458 3.05 26.86 -19.38
C ARG A 458 1.64 26.66 -18.84
N TYR A 459 0.67 26.37 -19.69
CA TYR A 459 -0.71 26.13 -19.28
C TYR A 459 -0.84 24.83 -18.49
N MET A 460 -0.23 23.73 -18.94
CA MET A 460 -0.22 22.48 -18.19
C MET A 460 0.48 22.62 -16.83
N ASP A 461 1.61 23.32 -16.78
CA ASP A 461 2.31 23.64 -15.54
C ASP A 461 1.40 24.44 -14.59
N THR A 462 0.60 25.36 -15.13
CA THR A 462 -0.37 26.13 -14.35
C THR A 462 -1.47 25.22 -13.80
N LEU A 463 -2.01 24.28 -14.59
CA LEU A 463 -3.03 23.35 -14.09
C LEU A 463 -2.49 22.39 -13.02
N LEU A 464 -1.23 21.98 -13.14
CA LEU A 464 -0.58 21.03 -12.22
C LEU A 464 -0.13 21.69 -10.91
N SER A 465 0.41 22.91 -10.98
CA SER A 465 1.11 23.56 -9.86
C SER A 465 0.50 24.89 -9.40
N GLY A 466 -0.42 25.45 -10.19
CA GLY A 466 -1.05 26.72 -9.93
C GLY A 466 -2.14 26.68 -8.86
N LYS A 467 -2.79 27.83 -8.67
CA LYS A 467 -3.82 28.04 -7.65
C LYS A 467 -5.03 28.75 -8.23
N CYS A 468 -6.18 28.44 -7.65
CA CYS A 468 -7.44 29.12 -7.84
C CYS A 468 -7.84 29.81 -6.53
N GLY A 469 -7.64 31.13 -6.49
CA GLY A 469 -7.68 31.88 -5.23
C GLY A 469 -6.65 31.32 -4.24
N ASN A 470 -7.12 30.79 -3.11
CA ASN A 470 -6.26 30.22 -2.06
C ASN A 470 -6.07 28.69 -2.16
N SER A 471 -6.77 28.01 -3.07
CA SER A 471 -6.74 26.55 -3.21
C SER A 471 -5.88 26.12 -4.41
N PRO A 472 -5.12 25.03 -4.33
CA PRO A 472 -4.46 24.44 -5.50
C PRO A 472 -5.46 24.09 -6.61
N ILE A 473 -5.10 24.29 -7.89
CA ILE A 473 -5.97 23.86 -9.01
C ILE A 473 -6.15 22.34 -9.01
N SER A 474 -5.12 21.60 -8.59
CA SER A 474 -5.13 20.14 -8.45
C SER A 474 -6.12 19.59 -7.42
N ASP A 475 -6.75 20.43 -6.61
CA ASP A 475 -7.88 20.01 -5.76
C ASP A 475 -9.20 19.93 -6.56
N ASN A 476 -9.26 20.51 -7.76
CA ASN A 476 -10.46 20.59 -8.61
C ASN A 476 -10.34 19.82 -9.93
N ILE A 477 -9.13 19.68 -10.46
CA ILE A 477 -8.80 18.85 -11.63
C ILE A 477 -8.03 17.64 -11.11
N ILE A 478 -8.66 16.46 -11.14
CA ILE A 478 -8.17 15.30 -10.40
C ILE A 478 -7.96 14.14 -11.37
N GLY A 479 -6.75 13.60 -11.39
CA GLY A 479 -6.44 12.42 -12.22
C GLY A 479 -6.16 12.75 -13.67
N VAL A 480 -5.62 11.77 -14.37
CA VAL A 480 -5.11 11.89 -15.74
C VAL A 480 -6.23 12.26 -16.73
N ASP A 481 -7.45 11.76 -16.51
CA ASP A 481 -8.61 12.05 -17.37
C ASP A 481 -8.98 13.53 -17.36
N ASP A 482 -9.20 14.12 -16.18
CA ASP A 482 -9.56 15.54 -16.06
C ASP A 482 -8.47 16.45 -16.67
N TYR A 483 -7.19 16.10 -16.46
CA TYR A 483 -6.07 16.81 -17.09
C TYR A 483 -6.03 16.61 -18.60
N GLY A 484 -6.36 15.43 -19.09
CA GLY A 484 -6.46 15.11 -20.51
C GLY A 484 -7.57 15.90 -21.19
N GLU A 485 -8.74 16.02 -20.56
CA GLU A 485 -9.84 16.87 -21.04
C GLU A 485 -9.40 18.34 -21.14
N ALA A 486 -8.74 18.86 -20.10
CA ALA A 486 -8.20 20.21 -20.12
C ALA A 486 -7.16 20.41 -21.24
N LEU A 487 -6.26 19.45 -21.45
CA LEU A 487 -5.29 19.49 -22.54
C LEU A 487 -5.95 19.50 -23.91
N VAL A 488 -6.99 18.68 -24.12
CA VAL A 488 -7.76 18.68 -25.37
C VAL A 488 -8.38 20.06 -25.64
N GLN A 489 -8.91 20.74 -24.61
CA GLN A 489 -9.42 22.11 -24.76
C GLN A 489 -8.31 23.11 -25.09
N ILE A 490 -7.13 22.97 -24.50
CA ILE A 490 -5.95 23.80 -24.77
C ILE A 490 -5.48 23.66 -26.23
N LEU A 491 -5.46 22.41 -26.73
CA LEU A 491 -4.99 22.06 -28.08
C LEU A 491 -6.04 22.29 -29.17
N ASN A 492 -7.29 22.59 -28.80
CA ASN A 492 -8.39 22.75 -29.75
C ASN A 492 -8.20 23.98 -30.67
N SER A 493 -8.22 23.77 -31.98
CA SER A 493 -8.08 24.83 -33.00
C SER A 493 -9.18 25.90 -32.91
N ASN A 494 -10.35 25.58 -32.36
CA ASN A 494 -11.46 26.52 -32.22
C ASN A 494 -11.27 27.46 -31.03
N THR A 495 -10.69 26.97 -29.92
CA THR A 495 -10.46 27.80 -28.73
C THR A 495 -9.23 28.69 -28.91
N LYS A 496 -8.24 28.22 -29.69
CA LYS A 496 -6.95 28.88 -29.94
C LYS A 496 -6.21 29.22 -28.64
N ILE A 497 -6.42 28.46 -27.56
CA ILE A 497 -5.73 28.70 -26.30
C ILE A 497 -4.21 28.59 -26.50
N TYR A 498 -3.76 27.52 -27.19
CA TYR A 498 -2.36 27.28 -27.51
C TYR A 498 -1.65 28.43 -28.24
N THR A 499 -2.39 29.36 -28.88
CA THR A 499 -1.78 30.53 -29.54
C THR A 499 -1.41 31.66 -28.57
N GLY A 500 -1.62 31.49 -27.26
CA GLY A 500 -1.30 32.48 -26.22
C GLY A 500 -2.51 33.29 -25.75
N ARG A 501 -3.72 32.74 -25.82
CA ARG A 501 -4.95 33.41 -25.37
C ARG A 501 -5.16 33.21 -23.87
N ASP A 502 -4.37 33.92 -23.07
CA ASP A 502 -4.36 33.83 -21.61
C ASP A 502 -5.73 34.11 -20.97
N GLU A 503 -6.53 34.99 -21.59
CA GLU A 503 -7.88 35.30 -21.13
C GLU A 503 -8.82 34.10 -21.24
N VAL A 504 -8.71 33.31 -22.31
CA VAL A 504 -9.54 32.11 -22.53
C VAL A 504 -9.04 30.97 -21.65
N PHE A 505 -7.73 30.81 -21.51
CA PHE A 505 -7.16 29.85 -20.56
C PHE A 505 -7.61 30.13 -19.13
N SER A 506 -7.64 31.41 -18.72
CA SER A 506 -8.13 31.80 -17.39
C SER A 506 -9.60 31.43 -17.18
N GLN A 507 -10.43 31.53 -18.22
CA GLN A 507 -11.83 31.06 -18.17
C GLN A 507 -11.92 29.53 -18.05
N LEU A 508 -11.04 28.78 -18.73
CA LEU A 508 -10.96 27.32 -18.60
C LEU A 508 -10.55 26.91 -17.17
N VAL A 509 -9.56 27.59 -16.59
CA VAL A 509 -9.18 27.37 -15.17
C VAL A 509 -10.38 27.65 -14.27
N GLN A 510 -11.05 28.79 -14.47
CA GLN A 510 -12.21 29.16 -13.66
C GLN A 510 -13.36 28.14 -13.79
N TYR A 511 -13.59 27.59 -14.98
CA TYR A 511 -14.58 26.52 -15.20
C TYR A 511 -14.33 25.32 -14.28
N TYR A 512 -13.09 24.84 -14.24
CA TYR A 512 -12.74 23.71 -13.40
C TYR A 512 -12.78 24.05 -11.90
N CYS A 513 -12.41 25.27 -11.51
CA CYS A 513 -12.39 25.67 -10.11
C CYS A 513 -13.77 25.99 -9.52
N ASP A 514 -14.67 26.56 -10.32
CA ASP A 514 -15.93 27.06 -9.79
C ASP A 514 -17.03 26.00 -9.79
N GLN A 515 -16.94 24.94 -10.60
CA GLN A 515 -17.86 23.78 -10.77
C GLN A 515 -19.39 24.03 -10.75
N GLU A 516 -19.85 25.27 -10.58
CA GLU A 516 -21.24 25.71 -10.45
C GLU A 516 -21.65 26.70 -11.56
N LYS A 517 -20.81 26.96 -12.57
CA LYS A 517 -21.18 27.81 -13.72
C LYS A 517 -20.90 27.13 -15.05
N MET A 518 -21.96 26.91 -15.82
CA MET A 518 -21.86 26.68 -17.26
C MET A 518 -21.10 27.86 -17.90
N VAL A 519 -19.92 27.59 -18.46
CA VAL A 519 -19.23 28.56 -19.31
C VAL A 519 -19.96 28.63 -20.64
N ARG A 520 -20.67 29.75 -20.88
CA ARG A 520 -21.06 30.13 -22.23
C ARG A 520 -19.81 30.62 -22.95
N MET A 521 -19.28 29.79 -23.84
CA MET A 521 -18.33 30.26 -24.84
C MET A 521 -19.13 31.02 -25.89
N ASP A 522 -19.06 32.34 -25.89
CA ASP A 522 -19.70 33.16 -26.92
C ASP A 522 -19.00 32.92 -28.26
N SER A 523 -19.63 32.11 -29.12
CA SER A 523 -19.27 32.00 -30.52
C SER A 523 -19.95 33.12 -31.30
N SER A 524 -19.30 34.27 -31.45
CA SER A 524 -19.54 35.15 -32.61
C SER A 524 -18.39 36.14 -32.82
N PRO A 525 -17.97 36.37 -34.08
CA PRO A 525 -16.99 37.39 -34.42
C PRO A 525 -17.66 38.77 -34.38
N ALA A 526 -16.97 39.76 -33.81
CA ALA A 526 -17.38 41.14 -33.90
C ALA A 526 -17.20 41.62 -35.35
N ASN A 527 -18.30 42.08 -35.96
CA ASN A 527 -18.29 42.99 -37.10
C ASN A 527 -17.87 44.39 -36.68
#